data_AF-A0A834HUP3-F1
#
_entry.id   AF-A0A834HUP3-F1
#
_cell.length_a   1.000
_cell.length_b   1.000
_cell.length_c   1.000
_cell.angle_alpha   90.00
_cell.angle_beta   90.00
_cell.angle_gamma   90.00
#
_symmetry.space_group_name_H-M   'P 1'
#
loop_
_entity.id
_entity.type
_entity.pdbx_description
1 polymer ?
#
loop_
_entity_poly.entity_id
_entity_poly.type
_entity_poly.pdbx_seq_one_letter_code
_entity_poly.pdbx_strand_id
1 'polypeptide(L)'
;MMQSAKRVPISQLNDCITCKLCKGYFVDATTIIECLHTFCRSCIVLYLENNKYCPICDVQVHKTKPLLNIRNDKTIQDLVYKLVPRLYHNEVQRRKQYYESHANEKPSAVEQSLALQYDYILTPEESINLTLKYHGCNEGVR
;
A
#
# COMPACT_ATOMS: atom_id res chain seq x y z
N MET A 1 -2.70 -4.55 -32.59
CA MET A 1 -1.61 -3.59 -32.32
C MET A 1 -1.23 -3.69 -30.85
N MET A 2 -0.06 -4.26 -30.52
CA MET A 2 0.46 -4.21 -29.15
C MET A 2 0.86 -2.77 -28.87
N GLN A 3 0.12 -2.07 -28.01
CA GLN A 3 0.52 -0.75 -27.55
C GLN A 3 1.87 -0.88 -26.83
N SER A 4 2.83 -0.04 -27.20
CA SER A 4 4.13 0.02 -26.53
C SER A 4 3.93 0.33 -25.05
N ALA A 5 4.45 -0.50 -24.16
CA ALA A 5 4.34 -0.30 -22.72
C ALA A 5 5.08 0.99 -22.34
N LYS A 6 4.31 2.06 -22.06
CA LYS A 6 4.86 3.34 -21.62
C LYS A 6 5.45 3.17 -20.22
N ARG A 7 6.76 3.36 -20.10
CA ARG A 7 7.44 3.35 -18.79
C ARG A 7 7.14 4.66 -18.07
N VAL A 8 6.36 4.58 -17.00
CA VAL A 8 6.06 5.71 -16.12
C VAL A 8 6.96 5.61 -14.88
N PRO A 9 7.75 6.64 -14.56
CA PRO A 9 8.50 6.68 -13.31
C PRO A 9 7.56 6.61 -12.11
N ILE A 10 7.88 5.78 -11.11
CA ILE A 10 7.02 5.61 -9.94
C ILE A 10 6.79 6.92 -9.18
N SER A 11 7.75 7.85 -9.25
CA SER A 11 7.67 9.16 -8.65
C SER A 11 6.48 9.99 -9.14
N GLN A 12 6.02 9.77 -10.38
CA GLN A 12 4.85 10.44 -10.94
C GLN A 12 3.53 9.88 -10.38
N LEU A 13 3.56 8.70 -9.77
CA LEU A 13 2.40 8.06 -9.15
C LEU A 13 2.33 8.30 -7.64
N ASN A 14 3.43 8.74 -7.02
CA ASN A 14 3.56 8.88 -5.57
C ASN A 14 2.42 9.68 -4.94
N ASP A 15 1.93 10.73 -5.59
CA ASP A 15 0.82 11.53 -5.04
C ASP A 15 -0.47 10.73 -4.83
N CYS A 16 -0.67 9.66 -5.61
CA CYS A 16 -1.84 8.79 -5.54
C CYS A 16 -1.64 7.56 -4.65
N ILE A 17 -0.41 7.21 -4.27
CA ILE A 17 -0.09 5.97 -3.55
C ILE A 17 0.66 6.20 -2.23
N THR A 18 0.79 7.45 -1.79
CA THR A 18 1.44 7.83 -0.53
C THR A 18 0.46 8.43 0.47
N CYS A 19 0.64 8.04 1.73
CA CYS A 19 -0.14 8.51 2.85
C CYS A 19 0.27 9.94 3.22
N LYS A 20 -0.70 10.87 3.25
CA LYS A 20 -0.41 12.27 3.60
C LYS A 20 -0.06 12.48 5.09
N LEU A 21 -0.34 11.51 5.97
CA LEU A 21 0.01 11.56 7.39
C LEU A 21 1.48 11.15 7.66
N CYS A 22 1.91 9.98 7.18
CA CYS A 22 3.28 9.49 7.42
C CYS A 22 4.27 9.77 6.27
N LYS A 23 3.79 10.26 5.13
CA LYS A 23 4.55 10.49 3.89
C LYS A 23 5.19 9.24 3.25
N GLY A 24 4.90 8.05 3.78
CA GLY A 24 5.26 6.76 3.18
C GLY A 24 4.19 6.24 2.21
N TYR A 25 4.48 5.11 1.55
CA TYR A 25 3.47 4.38 0.77
C TYR A 25 2.36 3.81 1.66
N PHE A 26 1.18 3.58 1.09
CA PHE A 26 0.08 2.97 1.84
C PHE A 26 0.44 1.57 2.35
N VAL A 27 0.27 1.39 3.66
CA VAL A 27 0.28 0.10 4.35
C VAL A 27 -1.08 -0.04 5.03
N ASP A 28 -1.77 -1.12 4.71
CA ASP A 28 -3.16 -1.37 5.09
C ASP A 28 -4.05 -0.17 4.72
N ALA A 29 -4.08 0.17 3.42
CA ALA A 29 -4.81 1.30 2.87
C ALA A 29 -6.23 1.35 3.43
N THR A 30 -6.60 2.50 3.97
CA THR A 30 -7.86 2.74 4.66
C THR A 30 -8.44 4.05 4.16
N THR A 31 -9.64 3.97 3.58
CA THR A 31 -10.31 5.08 2.90
C THR A 31 -11.46 5.60 3.76
N ILE A 32 -11.56 6.92 3.87
CA ILE A 32 -12.70 7.61 4.48
C ILE A 32 -13.86 7.59 3.49
N ILE A 33 -15.02 7.06 3.88
CA ILE A 33 -16.16 6.87 2.98
C ILE A 33 -16.71 8.21 2.46
N GLU A 34 -16.82 9.21 3.34
CA GLU A 34 -17.46 10.50 3.04
C GLU A 34 -16.72 11.35 1.98
N CYS A 35 -15.41 11.14 1.80
CA CYS A 35 -14.59 11.97 0.91
C CYS A 35 -13.58 11.19 0.05
N LEU A 36 -13.55 9.85 0.17
CA LEU A 36 -12.67 8.94 -0.58
C LEU A 36 -11.17 9.22 -0.45
N HIS A 37 -10.73 9.92 0.59
CA HIS A 37 -9.31 10.08 0.89
C HIS A 37 -8.76 8.85 1.62
N THR A 38 -7.61 8.37 1.14
CA THR A 38 -6.96 7.15 1.63
C THR A 38 -5.71 7.45 2.46
N PHE A 39 -5.49 6.64 3.50
CA PHE A 39 -4.37 6.72 4.43
C PHE A 39 -3.91 5.31 4.82
N CYS A 40 -2.76 5.18 5.52
CA CYS A 40 -2.46 3.92 6.20
C CYS A 40 -3.42 3.70 7.37
N ARG A 41 -3.82 2.46 7.65
CA ARG A 41 -4.75 2.13 8.74
C ARG A 41 -4.30 2.70 10.08
N SER A 42 -3.07 2.40 10.49
CA SER A 42 -2.51 2.87 11.76
C SER A 42 -2.51 4.40 11.85
N CYS A 43 -2.18 5.10 10.75
CA CYS A 43 -2.15 6.55 10.72
C CYS A 43 -3.54 7.17 10.91
N ILE A 44 -4.54 6.72 10.15
CA ILE A 44 -5.88 7.33 10.22
C ILE A 44 -6.63 6.94 11.49
N VAL A 45 -6.45 5.71 12.00
CA VAL A 45 -7.03 5.30 13.28
C VAL A 45 -6.49 6.18 14.41
N LEU A 46 -5.16 6.33 14.51
CA LEU A 46 -4.53 7.18 15.52
C LEU A 46 -4.97 8.64 15.40
N TYR A 47 -5.05 9.18 14.19
CA TYR A 47 -5.50 10.56 13.97
C TYR A 47 -6.96 10.78 14.43
N LEU A 48 -7.85 9.83 14.16
CA LEU A 48 -9.28 9.92 14.46
C LEU A 48 -9.62 9.64 15.94
N GLU A 49 -8.65 9.26 16.77
CA GLU A 49 -8.83 9.21 18.23
C GLU A 49 -9.16 10.60 18.80
N ASN A 50 -8.54 11.65 18.22
CA ASN A 50 -8.67 13.02 18.70
C ASN A 50 -9.36 13.97 17.70
N ASN A 51 -9.70 13.48 16.50
CA ASN A 51 -10.25 14.30 15.42
C ASN A 51 -11.46 13.63 14.74
N LYS A 52 -12.36 14.45 14.19
CA LYS A 52 -13.57 13.98 13.47
C LYS A 52 -13.62 14.44 12.02
N TYR A 53 -12.58 15.08 11.52
CA TYR A 53 -12.52 15.69 10.19
C TYR A 53 -11.38 15.08 9.38
N CYS A 54 -11.52 15.04 8.06
CA CYS A 54 -10.51 14.47 7.17
C CYS A 54 -9.22 15.31 7.20
N PRO A 55 -8.02 14.70 7.36
CA PRO A 55 -6.74 15.42 7.36
C PRO A 55 -6.41 16.19 6.07
N ILE A 56 -7.11 15.92 4.97
CA ILE A 56 -6.82 16.49 3.65
C ILE A 56 -7.82 17.59 3.26
N CYS A 57 -9.12 17.35 3.48
CA CYS A 57 -10.18 18.22 2.95
C CYS A 57 -11.13 18.76 4.03
N ASP A 58 -10.87 18.45 5.30
CA ASP A 58 -11.64 18.92 6.45
C ASP A 58 -13.14 18.56 6.44
N VAL A 59 -13.54 17.60 5.58
CA VAL A 59 -14.89 17.01 5.62
C VAL A 59 -15.06 16.22 6.91
N GLN A 60 -16.21 16.40 7.58
CA GLN A 60 -16.53 15.64 8.79
C GLN A 60 -16.70 14.15 8.46
N VAL A 61 -15.85 13.30 9.04
CA VAL A 61 -15.86 11.84 8.84
C VAL A 61 -17.11 11.22 9.45
N HIS A 62 -17.45 11.62 10.68
CA HIS A 62 -18.68 11.23 11.37
C HIS A 62 -18.95 12.20 12.53
N LYS A 63 -20.22 12.38 12.91
CA LYS A 63 -20.64 13.27 14.01
C LYS A 63 -20.03 12.92 15.39
N THR A 64 -19.73 11.65 15.65
CA THR A 64 -19.45 11.12 17.00
C THR A 64 -18.38 10.04 16.97
N LYS A 65 -18.51 9.06 16.08
CA LYS A 65 -17.64 7.88 15.99
C LYS A 65 -16.97 7.78 14.61
N PRO A 66 -15.89 8.53 14.36
CA PRO A 66 -15.25 8.61 13.04
C PRO A 66 -14.75 7.26 12.52
N LEU A 67 -14.37 6.32 13.39
CA LEU A 67 -13.97 4.96 13.03
C LEU A 67 -15.08 4.14 12.33
N LEU A 68 -16.36 4.53 12.44
CA LEU A 68 -17.46 3.86 11.74
C LEU A 68 -17.50 4.18 10.24
N ASN A 69 -16.84 5.27 9.80
CA ASN A 69 -16.87 5.76 8.43
C ASN A 69 -15.52 5.65 7.70
N ILE A 70 -14.68 4.72 8.15
CA ILE A 70 -13.45 4.31 7.43
C ILE A 70 -13.53 2.84 7.04
N ARG A 71 -12.99 2.47 5.88
CA ARG A 71 -12.97 1.08 5.40
C ARG A 71 -11.59 0.73 4.86
N ASN A 72 -11.19 -0.52 5.05
CA ASN A 72 -10.00 -1.05 4.38
C ASN A 72 -10.24 -1.02 2.87
N ASP A 73 -9.29 -0.45 2.14
CA ASP A 73 -9.35 -0.30 0.69
C ASP A 73 -8.38 -1.30 0.04
N LYS A 74 -8.91 -2.51 -0.17
CA LYS A 74 -8.10 -3.60 -0.73
C LYS A 74 -7.58 -3.26 -2.13
N THR A 75 -8.40 -2.61 -2.95
CA THR A 75 -8.04 -2.30 -4.34
C THR A 75 -6.85 -1.34 -4.40
N ILE A 76 -6.87 -0.27 -3.58
CA ILE A 76 -5.72 0.62 -3.48
C ILE A 76 -4.51 -0.12 -2.92
N GLN A 77 -4.68 -0.94 -1.88
CA GLN A 77 -3.56 -1.68 -1.30
C GLN A 77 -2.90 -2.64 -2.30
N ASP A 78 -3.69 -3.42 -3.04
CA ASP A 78 -3.22 -4.34 -4.09
C ASP A 78 -2.46 -3.56 -5.18
N LEU A 79 -2.99 -2.39 -5.58
CA LEU A 79 -2.35 -1.53 -6.56
C LEU A 79 -0.99 -1.02 -6.06
N VAL A 80 -0.90 -0.54 -4.81
CA VAL A 80 0.37 -0.08 -4.24
C VAL A 80 1.40 -1.22 -4.17
N TYR A 81 0.99 -2.42 -3.72
CA TYR A 81 1.91 -3.57 -3.64
C TYR A 81 2.34 -4.11 -5.00
N LYS A 82 1.51 -3.99 -6.05
CA LYS A 82 1.90 -4.36 -7.42
C LYS A 82 2.78 -3.31 -8.09
N LEU A 83 2.58 -2.03 -7.79
CA LEU A 83 3.34 -0.93 -8.40
C LEU A 83 4.71 -0.74 -7.76
N VAL A 84 4.81 -0.85 -6.43
CA VAL A 84 6.04 -0.52 -5.68
C VAL A 84 6.88 -1.77 -5.44
N PRO A 85 8.04 -1.92 -6.10
CA PRO A 85 8.85 -3.12 -5.97
C PRO A 85 9.27 -3.36 -4.51
N ARG A 86 9.14 -4.61 -4.07
CA ARG A 86 9.54 -5.10 -2.74
C ARG A 86 8.79 -4.49 -1.55
N LEU A 87 7.83 -3.58 -1.75
CA LEU A 87 7.13 -2.94 -0.64
C LEU A 87 6.44 -3.97 0.27
N TYR A 88 5.68 -4.88 -0.33
CA TYR A 88 5.02 -5.98 0.39
C TYR A 88 6.02 -6.82 1.19
N HIS A 89 7.07 -7.32 0.53
CA HIS A 89 8.08 -8.16 1.19
C HIS A 89 8.77 -7.43 2.36
N ASN A 90 9.10 -6.15 2.18
CA ASN A 90 9.70 -5.35 3.24
C ASN A 90 8.75 -5.18 4.43
N GLU A 91 7.46 -4.96 4.18
CA GLU A 91 6.46 -4.82 5.25
C GLU A 91 6.25 -6.13 6.01
N VAL A 92 6.12 -7.25 5.30
CA VAL A 92 6.04 -8.58 5.92
C VAL A 92 7.28 -8.88 6.76
N GLN A 93 8.47 -8.56 6.25
CA GLN A 93 9.72 -8.75 6.98
C GLN A 93 9.76 -7.91 8.27
N ARG A 94 9.31 -6.65 8.22
CA ARG A 94 9.24 -5.79 9.41
C ARG A 94 8.29 -6.37 10.46
N ARG A 95 7.10 -6.83 10.06
CA ARG A 95 6.13 -7.47 10.96
C ARG A 95 6.72 -8.73 11.60
N LYS A 96 7.39 -9.58 10.81
CA LYS A 96 8.04 -10.79 11.30
C LYS A 96 9.10 -10.46 12.37
N GLN A 97 10.00 -9.52 12.08
CA GLN A 97 11.04 -9.09 13.01
C GLN A 97 10.46 -8.52 14.32
N TYR A 98 9.35 -7.79 14.22
CA TYR A 98 8.65 -7.28 15.40
C TYR A 98 8.15 -8.42 16.30
N TYR A 99 7.40 -9.38 15.77
CA TYR A 99 6.86 -10.48 16.59
C TYR A 99 7.93 -11.46 17.07
N GLU A 100 9.03 -11.64 16.33
CA GLU A 100 10.19 -12.42 16.81
C GLU A 100 10.84 -11.80 18.06
N SER A 101 10.82 -10.47 18.16
CA SER A 101 11.34 -9.74 19.32
C SER A 101 10.31 -9.48 20.42
N HIS A 102 9.02 -9.68 20.14
CA HIS A 102 7.88 -9.40 21.04
C HIS A 102 6.99 -10.64 21.21
N ALA A 103 7.54 -11.74 21.74
CA ALA A 103 6.87 -13.05 21.80
C ALA A 103 5.51 -13.08 22.53
N ASN A 104 5.22 -12.11 23.39
CA ASN A 104 3.94 -12.00 24.10
C ASN A 104 2.84 -11.29 23.28
N GLU A 105 3.22 -10.59 22.20
CA GLU A 105 2.29 -9.93 21.30
C GLU A 105 1.98 -10.83 20.11
N LYS A 106 0.69 -10.96 19.78
CA LYS A 106 0.24 -11.74 18.62
C LYS A 106 -0.34 -10.80 17.58
N PRO A 107 -0.18 -11.10 16.29
CA PRO A 107 -0.84 -10.32 15.25
C PRO A 107 -2.35 -10.34 15.45
N SER A 108 -3.00 -9.21 15.22
CA SER A 108 -4.46 -9.11 15.26
C SER A 108 -5.10 -10.00 14.19
N ALA A 109 -6.37 -10.37 14.38
CA ALA A 109 -7.12 -11.13 13.37
C ALA A 109 -7.11 -10.45 12.00
N VAL A 110 -7.11 -9.11 11.97
CA VAL A 110 -7.03 -8.30 10.74
C VAL A 110 -5.68 -8.48 10.06
N GLU A 111 -4.59 -8.41 10.81
CA GLU A 111 -3.23 -8.61 10.27
C GLU A 111 -3.02 -10.04 9.75
N GLN A 112 -3.54 -11.04 10.46
CA GLN A 112 -3.47 -12.45 10.04
C GLN A 112 -4.25 -12.67 8.74
N SER A 113 -5.46 -12.14 8.66
CA SER A 113 -6.31 -12.25 7.46
C SER A 113 -5.65 -11.59 6.25
N LEU A 114 -4.97 -10.46 6.46
CA LEU A 114 -4.30 -9.74 5.41
C LEU A 114 -3.02 -10.46 4.94
N ALA A 115 -2.24 -11.07 5.85
CA ALA A 115 -1.06 -11.85 5.50
C ALA A 115 -1.39 -13.06 4.62
N LEU A 116 -2.48 -13.77 4.92
CA LEU A 116 -2.96 -14.91 4.11
C LEU A 116 -3.45 -14.50 2.71
N GLN A 117 -3.75 -13.21 2.51
CA GLN A 117 -4.27 -12.73 1.24
C GLN A 117 -3.19 -12.47 0.18
N TYR A 118 -1.91 -12.52 0.55
CA TYR A 118 -0.78 -12.18 -0.32
C TYR A 118 0.28 -13.29 -0.34
N ASP A 119 -0.13 -14.57 -0.43
CA ASP A 119 0.80 -15.67 -0.71
C ASP A 119 1.60 -15.41 -1.99
N TYR A 120 0.99 -14.74 -2.96
CA TYR A 120 1.62 -14.25 -4.19
C TYR A 120 1.12 -12.84 -4.50
N ILE A 121 2.03 -11.93 -4.90
CA ILE A 121 1.65 -10.54 -5.31
C ILE A 121 0.83 -10.57 -6.61
N LEU A 122 1.06 -11.58 -7.45
CA LEU A 122 0.38 -11.79 -8.73
C LEU A 122 -0.33 -13.15 -8.68
N THR A 123 -1.61 -13.18 -9.06
CA THR A 123 -2.35 -14.45 -9.10
C THR A 123 -2.13 -15.17 -10.45
N PRO A 124 -2.36 -16.49 -10.53
CA PRO A 124 -2.21 -17.24 -11.79
C PRO A 124 -3.08 -16.73 -12.95
N GLU A 125 -4.19 -16.05 -12.63
CA GLU A 125 -5.13 -15.50 -13.60
C GLU A 125 -4.68 -14.14 -14.17
N GLU A 126 -3.66 -13.51 -13.57
CA GLU A 126 -3.18 -12.20 -13.99
C GLU A 126 -2.20 -12.28 -15.15
N SER A 127 -2.46 -11.50 -16.22
CA SER A 127 -1.56 -11.39 -17.36
C SER A 127 -0.40 -10.44 -17.05
N ILE A 128 0.84 -10.91 -17.21
CA ILE A 128 2.06 -10.13 -16.99
C ILE A 128 2.74 -9.86 -18.32
N ASN A 129 3.10 -8.59 -18.57
CA ASN A 129 3.94 -8.21 -19.71
C ASN A 129 5.38 -7.98 -19.24
N LEU A 130 6.29 -8.85 -19.67
CA LEU A 130 7.71 -8.75 -19.35
C LEU A 130 8.47 -8.19 -20.54
N THR A 131 9.35 -7.21 -20.30
CA THR A 131 10.28 -6.69 -21.31
C THR A 131 11.71 -6.94 -20.86
N LEU A 132 12.39 -7.86 -21.55
CA LEU A 132 13.81 -8.14 -21.33
C LEU A 132 14.65 -7.23 -22.24
N LYS A 133 15.64 -6.53 -21.67
CA LYS A 133 16.61 -5.74 -22.43
C LYS A 133 17.99 -6.37 -22.28
N TYR A 134 18.50 -6.98 -23.36
CA TYR A 134 19.87 -7.45 -23.40
C TYR A 134 20.82 -6.26 -23.57
N HIS A 135 21.79 -6.14 -22.66
CA HIS A 135 22.90 -5.19 -22.78
C HIS A 135 24.11 -6.07 -23.02
N GLY A 136 24.49 -6.25 -24.29
CA GLY A 136 25.61 -7.12 -24.65
C GLY A 136 26.91 -6.70 -23.98
N CYS A 137 27.87 -7.63 -23.95
CA CYS A 137 29.24 -7.27 -23.59
C CYS A 137 29.73 -6.27 -24.65
N ASN A 138 30.17 -5.07 -24.24
CA ASN A 138 30.97 -4.23 -25.11
C ASN A 138 32.28 -5.01 -25.36
N GLU A 139 32.33 -5.79 -26.44
CA GLU A 139 33.60 -6.21 -27.00
C GLU A 139 34.39 -4.94 -27.32
N GLY A 140 35.58 -4.85 -26.74
CA GLY A 140 36.36 -3.64 -26.65
C GLY A 140 36.51 -2.93 -28.00
N VAL A 141 36.18 -1.65 -28.01
CA VAL A 141 36.76 -0.73 -28.99
C VAL A 141 38.22 -0.59 -28.60
N ARG A 142 39.08 -1.18 -29.44
CA ARG A 142 40.54 -1.02 -29.44
C ARG A 142 40.95 0.44 -29.50
#